data_AF-A0A1K1S4U9-F1
#
_entry.id   AF-A0A1K1S4U9-F1
#
_cell.length_a   1.000
_cell.length_b   1.000
_cell.length_c   1.000
_cell.angle_alpha   90.00
_cell.angle_beta   90.00
_cell.angle_gamma   90.00
#
_symmetry.space_group_name_H-M   'P 1'
#
loop_
_entity.id
_entity.type
_entity.pdbx_description
1 polymer ?
#
loop_
_entity_poly.entity_id
_entity_poly.type
_entity_poly.pdbx_seq_one_letter_code
_entity_poly.pdbx_strand_id
1 'polypeptide(L)'
;MRTTLLRAGSLAGVTVAVLAGTAGVAAADDAVTGSAYGASADVSLLPGVLTGGRGITVGTGRLAESGSGGPSSASVADVPLRGVVTAKAIGSSVVGGPGSVAAKASVVEATLPLLAPAAGRVPSIRLVSARCASAGGDVTGSSDLAGVNLGRLGTLPAATSPNQKLGIPGVAEVTVNEQLQRYDGTLEVTALHIKLLGGTATGALGTGDVKLASVACGPSKEPAPEAPPRPGGPGQVVVVPAGAPQTGDGSLAGN
;
A
#
# COMPACT_ATOMS: atom_id res chain seq x y z
N MET A 1 -51.25 -25.74 -46.86
CA MET A 1 -51.25 -25.02 -48.15
C MET A 1 -49.84 -24.56 -48.46
N ARG A 2 -49.47 -24.67 -49.73
CA ARG A 2 -48.19 -24.31 -50.35
C ARG A 2 -47.93 -22.81 -50.26
N THR A 3 -46.66 -22.40 -50.13
CA THR A 3 -45.87 -21.59 -51.12
C THR A 3 -44.55 -21.14 -50.45
N THR A 4 -43.36 -21.60 -50.87
CA THR A 4 -42.48 -21.28 -52.03
C THR A 4 -41.43 -20.20 -51.72
N LEU A 5 -40.17 -20.61 -51.92
CA LEU A 5 -38.90 -19.87 -52.05
C LEU A 5 -38.98 -18.53 -52.82
N LEU A 6 -38.04 -17.61 -52.53
CA LEU A 6 -37.22 -16.96 -53.56
C LEU A 6 -35.91 -16.33 -53.00
N ARG A 7 -34.83 -16.63 -53.73
CA ARG A 7 -33.48 -16.06 -53.70
C ARG A 7 -33.48 -14.59 -54.16
N ALA A 8 -32.55 -13.79 -53.65
CA ALA A 8 -31.81 -12.79 -54.46
C ALA A 8 -30.51 -12.41 -53.75
N GLY A 9 -29.40 -12.53 -54.47
CA GLY A 9 -28.07 -12.17 -53.99
C GLY A 9 -27.76 -10.68 -54.14
N SER A 10 -26.67 -10.26 -53.50
CA SER A 10 -25.90 -9.10 -53.93
C SER A 10 -24.46 -9.28 -53.45
N LEU A 11 -23.56 -9.48 -54.42
CA LEU A 11 -22.13 -9.24 -54.29
C LEU A 11 -21.92 -7.72 -54.30
N ALA A 12 -21.30 -7.14 -53.28
CA ALA A 12 -20.71 -5.81 -53.38
C ALA A 12 -19.62 -5.60 -52.32
N GLY A 13 -18.38 -5.43 -52.79
CA GLY A 13 -17.38 -4.53 -52.20
C GLY A 13 -16.78 -4.91 -50.85
N VAL A 14 -15.72 -5.72 -50.85
CA VAL A 14 -14.75 -5.68 -49.76
C VAL A 14 -13.91 -4.42 -49.95
N THR A 15 -14.33 -3.30 -49.35
CA THR A 15 -13.44 -2.16 -49.11
C THR A 15 -12.51 -2.54 -47.96
N VAL A 16 -11.24 -2.77 -48.28
CA VAL A 16 -10.16 -2.79 -47.27
C VAL A 16 -10.01 -1.34 -46.78
N ALA A 17 -10.78 -0.99 -45.76
CA ALA A 17 -10.48 0.19 -44.96
C ALA A 17 -9.23 -0.14 -44.16
N VAL A 18 -8.10 0.42 -44.58
CA VAL A 18 -6.90 0.52 -43.74
C VAL A 18 -7.32 1.33 -42.52
N LEU A 19 -7.68 0.64 -41.45
CA LEU A 19 -7.74 1.21 -40.11
C LEU A 19 -6.32 1.64 -39.78
N ALA A 20 -6.00 2.90 -40.07
CA ALA A 20 -4.87 3.59 -39.48
C ALA A 20 -5.06 3.48 -37.97
N GLY A 21 -4.32 2.57 -37.36
CA GLY A 21 -4.32 2.34 -35.94
C GLY A 21 -3.92 3.63 -35.25
N THR A 22 -4.90 4.36 -34.73
CA THR A 22 -4.66 5.18 -33.55
C THR A 22 -4.39 4.17 -32.45
N ALA A 23 -3.12 3.77 -32.32
CA ALA A 23 -2.64 3.21 -31.09
C ALA A 23 -2.92 4.29 -30.03
N GLY A 24 -4.06 4.15 -29.36
CA GLY A 24 -4.26 4.80 -28.08
C GLY A 24 -3.07 4.37 -27.27
N VAL A 25 -2.16 5.31 -27.01
CA VAL A 25 -1.13 5.10 -26.01
C VAL A 25 -1.92 4.78 -24.74
N ALA A 26 -1.86 3.52 -24.31
CA ALA A 26 -2.33 3.18 -22.98
C ALA A 26 -1.53 4.10 -22.06
N ALA A 27 -2.19 5.07 -21.43
CA ALA A 27 -1.56 5.86 -20.39
C ALA A 27 -0.96 4.85 -19.41
N ALA A 28 0.35 4.94 -19.19
CA ALA A 28 0.98 4.15 -18.15
C ALA A 28 0.20 4.43 -16.87
N ASP A 29 -0.23 3.38 -16.17
CA ASP A 29 -0.97 3.52 -14.93
C ASP A 29 -0.16 4.41 -13.97
N ASP A 30 -0.58 5.66 -13.82
CA ASP A 30 -0.06 6.61 -12.82
C ASP A 30 -0.59 6.27 -11.41
N ALA A 31 -1.20 5.09 -11.27
CA ALA A 31 -1.71 4.58 -10.02
C ALA A 31 -0.56 4.33 -9.04
N VAL A 32 -0.56 5.14 -7.97
CA VAL A 32 0.28 4.87 -6.81
C VAL A 32 -0.26 3.64 -6.10
N THR A 33 0.60 2.66 -5.81
CA THR A 33 0.20 1.39 -5.21
C THR A 33 0.34 1.43 -3.69
N GLY A 34 -0.52 0.69 -2.99
CA GLY A 34 -0.46 0.52 -1.55
C GLY A 34 -0.80 -0.90 -1.14
N SER A 35 -0.32 -1.31 0.03
CA SER A 35 -0.64 -2.59 0.66
C SER A 35 -0.76 -2.44 2.17
N ALA A 36 -1.54 -3.30 2.81
CA ALA A 36 -1.71 -3.31 4.25
C ALA A 36 -2.01 -4.72 4.77
N TYR A 37 -1.54 -5.04 5.97
CA TYR A 37 -1.94 -6.25 6.68
C TYR A 37 -2.01 -6.03 8.18
N GLY A 38 -2.94 -6.74 8.82
CA GLY A 38 -3.21 -6.60 10.25
C GLY A 38 -2.12 -7.20 11.12
N ALA A 39 -1.64 -8.40 10.79
CA ALA A 39 -0.57 -9.05 11.53
C ALA A 39 0.19 -10.10 10.71
N SER A 40 1.45 -10.35 11.08
CA SER A 40 2.25 -11.48 10.59
C SER A 40 3.22 -11.95 11.68
N ALA A 41 3.46 -13.25 11.75
CA ALA A 41 4.52 -13.84 12.56
C ALA A 41 5.30 -14.86 11.73
N ASP A 42 6.63 -14.74 11.76
CA ASP A 42 7.58 -15.72 11.28
C ASP A 42 8.64 -15.89 12.37
N VAL A 43 8.44 -16.87 13.24
CA VAL A 43 9.29 -17.09 14.42
C VAL A 43 9.64 -18.56 14.58
N SER A 44 10.86 -18.82 15.06
CA SER A 44 11.29 -20.12 15.55
C SER A 44 11.56 -20.03 17.05
N LEU A 45 10.72 -20.68 17.85
CA LEU A 45 10.74 -20.59 19.30
C LEU A 45 11.44 -21.79 19.91
N LEU A 46 12.16 -21.55 21.00
CA LEU A 46 12.83 -22.60 21.75
C LEU A 46 11.83 -23.47 22.53
N PRO A 47 12.23 -24.71 22.89
CA PRO A 47 11.43 -25.55 23.78
C PRO A 47 11.04 -24.83 25.08
N GLY A 48 9.77 -24.95 25.49
CA GLY A 48 9.27 -24.40 26.75
C GLY A 48 8.73 -22.96 26.69
N VAL A 49 8.90 -22.24 25.58
CA VAL A 49 8.46 -20.83 25.45
C VAL A 49 6.94 -20.69 25.32
N LEU A 50 6.31 -21.59 24.55
CA LEU A 50 4.84 -21.67 24.41
C LEU A 50 4.31 -23.10 24.63
N THR A 51 5.11 -24.11 24.29
CA THR A 51 4.77 -25.53 24.46
C THR A 51 5.79 -26.18 25.37
N GLY A 52 5.32 -26.80 26.47
CA GLY A 52 6.13 -27.33 27.58
C GLY A 52 7.06 -28.51 27.27
N GLY A 53 7.56 -28.67 26.04
CA GLY A 53 8.53 -29.73 25.74
C GLY A 53 9.20 -29.74 24.36
N ARG A 54 8.75 -28.94 23.39
CA ARG A 54 9.40 -28.85 22.06
C ARG A 54 9.44 -27.42 21.57
N GLY A 55 10.46 -27.11 20.76
CA GLY A 55 10.50 -25.87 19.98
C GLY A 55 9.44 -25.89 18.89
N ILE A 56 9.00 -24.70 18.48
CA ILE A 56 7.94 -24.55 17.47
C ILE A 56 8.34 -23.45 16.49
N THR A 57 8.15 -23.73 15.20
CA THR A 57 8.20 -22.69 14.17
C THR A 57 6.78 -22.28 13.81
N VAL A 58 6.53 -20.98 13.81
CA VAL A 58 5.25 -20.36 13.51
C VAL A 58 5.44 -19.43 12.33
N GLY A 59 4.85 -19.79 11.19
CA GLY A 59 4.66 -18.92 10.04
C GLY A 59 3.17 -18.72 9.79
N THR A 60 2.69 -17.48 9.90
CA THR A 60 1.25 -17.17 9.72
C THR A 60 0.93 -16.59 8.37
N GLY A 61 1.94 -16.17 7.60
CA GLY A 61 1.75 -15.26 6.49
C GLY A 61 1.16 -13.91 6.96
N ARG A 62 0.64 -13.15 6.00
CA ARG A 62 -0.06 -11.88 6.27
C ARG A 62 -1.53 -12.16 6.54
N LEU A 63 -2.01 -11.73 7.70
CA LEU A 63 -3.41 -11.83 8.06
C LEU A 63 -4.14 -10.51 7.82
N ALA A 64 -5.40 -10.60 7.38
CA ALA A 64 -6.19 -9.47 6.91
C ALA A 64 -5.39 -8.62 5.92
N GLU A 65 -4.93 -9.21 4.80
CA GLU A 65 -4.19 -8.50 3.76
C GLU A 65 -5.15 -7.74 2.83
N SER A 66 -4.80 -6.49 2.49
CA SER A 66 -5.45 -5.65 1.49
C SER A 66 -4.42 -4.92 0.64
N GLY A 67 -4.81 -4.47 -0.56
CA GLY A 67 -3.90 -3.78 -1.47
C GLY A 67 -4.57 -3.23 -2.71
N SER A 68 -3.86 -2.36 -3.44
CA SER A 68 -4.34 -1.76 -4.69
C SER A 68 -4.63 -2.78 -5.80
N GLY A 69 -3.96 -3.95 -5.78
CA GLY A 69 -4.17 -5.05 -6.72
C GLY A 69 -4.98 -6.22 -6.16
N GLY A 70 -5.57 -6.07 -4.97
CA GLY A 70 -6.30 -7.12 -4.26
C GLY A 70 -7.58 -6.60 -3.63
N PRO A 71 -8.12 -7.26 -2.58
CA PRO A 71 -9.24 -6.69 -1.85
C PRO A 71 -8.81 -5.34 -1.24
N SER A 72 -9.66 -4.33 -1.37
CA SER A 72 -9.41 -2.99 -0.81
C SER A 72 -9.56 -2.95 0.71
N SER A 73 -10.10 -4.00 1.33
CA SER A 73 -10.16 -4.16 2.79
C SER A 73 -10.25 -5.63 3.17
N ALA A 74 -9.77 -5.96 4.37
CA ALA A 74 -9.88 -7.29 4.95
C ALA A 74 -9.94 -7.21 6.48
N SER A 75 -10.58 -8.18 7.12
CA SER A 75 -10.66 -8.26 8.57
C SER A 75 -10.72 -9.71 9.05
N VAL A 76 -10.18 -9.97 10.23
CA VAL A 76 -10.30 -11.25 10.93
C VAL A 76 -10.63 -10.97 12.40
N ALA A 77 -11.64 -11.65 12.93
CA ALA A 77 -11.98 -11.61 14.35
C ALA A 77 -11.34 -12.77 15.10
N ASP A 78 -11.14 -12.61 16.40
CA ASP A 78 -10.64 -13.62 17.33
C ASP A 78 -9.44 -14.38 16.78
N VAL A 79 -8.32 -13.66 16.63
CA VAL A 79 -7.11 -14.15 15.98
C VAL A 79 -6.14 -14.73 17.01
N PRO A 80 -6.05 -16.06 17.16
CA PRO A 80 -4.93 -16.70 17.82
C PRO A 80 -3.80 -16.88 16.80
N LEU A 81 -2.77 -16.04 16.83
CA LEU A 81 -1.53 -16.24 16.06
C LEU A 81 -0.69 -17.36 16.69
N ARG A 82 -1.29 -18.55 16.83
CA ARG A 82 -0.72 -19.76 17.43
C ARG A 82 -0.08 -19.51 18.80
N GLY A 83 -0.67 -18.63 19.60
CA GLY A 83 -0.20 -18.27 20.94
C GLY A 83 0.97 -17.27 20.97
N VAL A 84 1.55 -16.90 19.83
CA VAL A 84 2.59 -15.87 19.76
C VAL A 84 2.01 -14.49 20.07
N VAL A 85 0.86 -14.22 19.47
CA VAL A 85 0.03 -13.03 19.70
C VAL A 85 -1.43 -13.48 19.71
N THR A 86 -2.25 -12.80 20.50
CA THR A 86 -3.71 -12.89 20.36
C THR A 86 -4.26 -11.51 20.06
N ALA A 87 -5.33 -11.43 19.29
CA ALA A 87 -6.06 -10.18 19.07
C ALA A 87 -7.55 -10.47 18.93
N LYS A 88 -8.39 -9.55 19.37
CA LYS A 88 -9.84 -9.67 19.20
C LYS A 88 -10.29 -9.34 17.79
N ALA A 89 -9.62 -8.39 17.15
CA ALA A 89 -9.86 -8.07 15.76
C ALA A 89 -8.59 -7.53 15.12
N ILE A 90 -8.39 -7.89 13.86
CA ILE A 90 -7.42 -7.26 12.99
C ILE A 90 -8.15 -6.80 11.73
N GLY A 91 -7.69 -5.69 11.17
CA GLY A 91 -8.24 -5.14 9.95
C GLY A 91 -7.20 -4.39 9.15
N SER A 92 -7.42 -4.31 7.85
CA SER A 92 -6.65 -3.48 6.94
C SER A 92 -7.54 -2.91 5.84
N SER A 93 -7.08 -1.80 5.26
CA SER A 93 -7.73 -1.18 4.11
C SER A 93 -6.73 -0.40 3.27
N VAL A 94 -6.93 -0.41 1.95
CA VAL A 94 -6.23 0.42 0.99
C VAL A 94 -7.26 1.12 0.12
N VAL A 95 -7.12 2.43 0.00
CA VAL A 95 -7.94 3.30 -0.85
C VAL A 95 -7.01 3.96 -1.86
N GLY A 96 -7.15 3.57 -3.13
CA GLY A 96 -6.42 4.18 -4.24
C GLY A 96 -7.26 5.23 -4.96
N GLY A 97 -6.57 6.19 -5.58
CA GLY A 97 -7.14 7.17 -6.49
C GLY A 97 -6.11 7.60 -7.54
N PRO A 98 -6.48 8.46 -8.49
CA PRO A 98 -5.53 9.01 -9.46
C PRO A 98 -4.37 9.71 -8.73
N GLY A 99 -3.14 9.24 -8.94
CA GLY A 99 -1.92 9.79 -8.32
C GLY A 99 -1.87 9.73 -6.78
N SER A 100 -2.74 8.96 -6.13
CA SER A 100 -2.78 8.90 -4.67
C SER A 100 -3.16 7.52 -4.11
N VAL A 101 -2.68 7.22 -2.91
CA VAL A 101 -3.08 6.04 -2.15
C VAL A 101 -3.04 6.32 -0.66
N ALA A 102 -3.98 5.75 0.09
CA ALA A 102 -3.96 5.71 1.54
C ALA A 102 -4.13 4.27 2.01
N ALA A 103 -3.29 3.83 2.93
CA ALA A 103 -3.35 2.51 3.52
C ALA A 103 -3.43 2.59 5.05
N LYS A 104 -4.18 1.67 5.64
CA LYS A 104 -4.37 1.56 7.09
C LYS A 104 -4.36 0.11 7.51
N ALA A 105 -3.76 -0.17 8.65
CA ALA A 105 -3.88 -1.44 9.35
C ALA A 105 -4.15 -1.19 10.83
N SER A 106 -4.89 -2.09 11.47
CA SER A 106 -5.18 -2.00 12.90
C SER A 106 -5.36 -3.37 13.55
N VAL A 107 -4.93 -3.46 14.81
CA VAL A 107 -5.11 -4.60 15.70
C VAL A 107 -5.75 -4.10 16.99
N VAL A 108 -6.84 -4.75 17.41
CA VAL A 108 -7.64 -4.41 18.58
C VAL A 108 -7.47 -5.48 19.65
N GLU A 109 -7.27 -5.03 20.89
CA GLU A 109 -7.09 -5.88 22.08
C GLU A 109 -6.01 -6.95 21.85
N ALA A 110 -4.80 -6.51 21.49
CA ALA A 110 -3.65 -7.38 21.31
C ALA A 110 -3.09 -7.84 22.66
N THR A 111 -2.69 -9.11 22.76
CA THR A 111 -1.83 -9.61 23.83
C THR A 111 -0.60 -10.29 23.25
N LEU A 112 0.51 -10.28 23.98
CA LEU A 112 1.80 -10.80 23.52
C LEU A 112 2.30 -11.93 24.44
N PRO A 113 1.65 -13.12 24.46
CA PRO A 113 2.05 -14.20 25.37
C PRO A 113 3.52 -14.61 25.23
N LEU A 114 4.07 -14.51 24.01
CA LEU A 114 5.49 -14.71 23.73
C LEU A 114 6.42 -13.94 24.68
N LEU A 115 6.07 -12.70 25.02
CA LEU A 115 6.90 -11.84 25.87
C LEU A 115 6.62 -12.00 27.37
N ALA A 116 5.64 -12.83 27.76
CA ALA A 116 5.23 -13.00 29.15
C ALA A 116 6.38 -13.42 30.10
N PRO A 117 7.30 -14.34 29.73
CA PRO A 117 8.41 -14.72 30.60
C PRO A 117 9.32 -13.53 30.95
N ALA A 118 9.60 -12.66 29.99
CA ALA A 118 10.43 -11.47 30.19
C ALA A 118 9.68 -10.34 30.91
N ALA A 119 8.38 -10.20 30.63
CA ALA A 119 7.54 -9.15 31.20
C ALA A 119 6.99 -9.49 32.60
N GLY A 120 7.10 -10.73 33.05
CA GLY A 120 6.51 -11.24 34.30
C GLY A 120 4.98 -11.38 34.28
N ARG A 121 4.32 -10.96 33.19
CA ARG A 121 2.90 -11.13 32.88
C ARG A 121 2.72 -10.99 31.37
N VAL A 122 1.60 -11.45 30.82
CA VAL A 122 1.27 -11.25 29.40
C VAL A 122 1.10 -9.74 29.12
N PRO A 123 1.92 -9.13 28.25
CA PRO A 123 1.71 -7.76 27.80
C PRO A 123 0.40 -7.61 27.03
N SER A 124 -0.23 -6.45 27.13
CA SER A 124 -1.46 -6.12 26.41
C SER A 124 -1.44 -4.72 25.82
N ILE A 125 -2.14 -4.55 24.71
CA ILE A 125 -2.27 -3.28 24.00
C ILE A 125 -3.70 -3.19 23.49
N ARG A 126 -4.40 -2.08 23.76
CA ARG A 126 -5.82 -1.93 23.35
C ARG A 126 -5.97 -1.68 21.86
N LEU A 127 -5.08 -0.87 21.29
CA LEU A 127 -5.08 -0.55 19.87
C LEU A 127 -3.65 -0.42 19.39
N VAL A 128 -3.36 -1.07 18.26
CA VAL A 128 -2.15 -0.86 17.47
C VAL A 128 -2.63 -0.47 16.08
N SER A 129 -2.17 0.65 15.53
CA SER A 129 -2.57 1.05 14.17
C SER A 129 -1.43 1.71 13.42
N ALA A 130 -1.36 1.44 12.12
CA ALA A 130 -0.44 2.09 11.19
C ALA A 130 -1.23 2.73 10.05
N ARG A 131 -0.71 3.84 9.54
CA ARG A 131 -1.24 4.54 8.38
C ARG A 131 -0.08 4.99 7.50
N CYS A 132 -0.28 4.94 6.20
CA CYS A 132 0.52 5.67 5.25
C CYS A 132 -0.37 6.33 4.21
N ALA A 133 0.13 7.39 3.62
CA ALA A 133 -0.50 8.06 2.49
C ALA A 133 0.57 8.53 1.52
N SER A 134 0.27 8.47 0.24
CA SER A 134 1.09 9.03 -0.83
C SER A 134 0.19 9.86 -1.73
N ALA A 135 0.53 11.14 -1.91
CA ALA A 135 -0.22 12.09 -2.73
C ALA A 135 0.63 13.34 -3.00
N GLY A 136 0.51 13.92 -4.20
CA GLY A 136 1.07 15.24 -4.50
C GLY A 136 2.60 15.35 -4.40
N GLY A 137 3.33 14.27 -4.65
CA GLY A 137 4.79 14.23 -4.53
C GLY A 137 5.30 13.81 -3.14
N ASP A 138 4.41 13.71 -2.14
CA ASP A 138 4.78 13.37 -0.77
C ASP A 138 4.32 11.97 -0.37
N VAL A 139 5.13 11.30 0.45
CA VAL A 139 4.77 10.04 1.12
C VAL A 139 4.93 10.22 2.63
N THR A 140 3.86 9.93 3.39
CA THR A 140 3.82 10.12 4.83
C THR A 140 3.40 8.84 5.54
N GLY A 141 3.90 8.66 6.76
CA GLY A 141 3.70 7.47 7.56
C GLY A 141 3.52 7.79 9.04
N SER A 142 2.64 7.06 9.71
CA SER A 142 2.41 7.21 11.15
C SER A 142 1.89 5.92 11.77
N SER A 143 2.03 5.82 13.08
CA SER A 143 1.37 4.78 13.86
C SER A 143 0.95 5.29 15.23
N ASP A 144 -0.07 4.63 15.78
CA ASP A 144 -0.62 4.90 17.11
C ASP A 144 -0.70 3.60 17.90
N LEU A 145 -0.29 3.67 19.16
CA LEU A 145 -0.45 2.61 20.14
C LEU A 145 -1.21 3.17 21.35
N ALA A 146 -2.29 2.51 21.73
CA ALA A 146 -3.11 2.94 22.87
C ALA A 146 -3.26 1.84 23.92
N GLY A 147 -3.27 2.25 25.19
CA GLY A 147 -3.48 1.36 26.33
C GLY A 147 -2.43 0.25 26.46
N VAL A 148 -1.17 0.60 26.20
CA VAL A 148 -0.03 -0.31 26.28
C VAL A 148 0.28 -0.66 27.73
N ASN A 149 0.48 -1.94 27.99
CA ASN A 149 0.97 -2.48 29.25
C ASN A 149 1.99 -3.58 28.97
N LEU A 150 3.28 -3.29 29.17
CA LEU A 150 4.36 -4.26 28.95
C LEU A 150 4.86 -4.96 30.22
N GLY A 151 4.13 -4.84 31.34
CA GLY A 151 4.56 -5.42 32.61
C GLY A 151 5.91 -4.85 33.06
N ARG A 152 6.86 -5.72 33.40
CA ARG A 152 8.20 -5.35 33.88
C ARG A 152 9.10 -4.75 32.79
N LEU A 153 8.70 -4.82 31.51
CA LEU A 153 9.43 -4.20 30.41
C LEU A 153 9.28 -2.68 30.38
N GLY A 154 8.38 -2.12 31.21
CA GLY A 154 8.17 -0.69 31.34
C GLY A 154 7.07 -0.16 30.42
N THR A 155 7.16 1.13 30.11
CA THR A 155 6.23 1.83 29.22
C THR A 155 6.88 2.08 27.88
N LEU A 156 6.14 1.88 26.79
CA LEU A 156 6.56 2.43 25.50
C LEU A 156 6.51 3.95 25.58
N PRO A 157 7.44 4.67 24.94
CA PRO A 157 7.34 6.11 24.83
C PRO A 157 5.97 6.45 24.24
N ALA A 158 5.22 7.34 24.90
CA ALA A 158 3.92 7.80 24.42
C ALA A 158 4.04 8.67 23.15
N ALA A 159 5.26 8.96 22.69
CA ALA A 159 5.56 9.82 21.57
C ALA A 159 5.82 9.00 20.30
N THR A 160 4.98 9.27 19.30
CA THR A 160 4.88 8.70 17.94
C THR A 160 6.05 9.01 17.02
N SER A 161 7.25 9.32 17.55
CA SER A 161 8.43 9.51 16.69
C SER A 161 8.74 8.22 15.93
N PRO A 162 9.22 8.28 14.69
CA PRO A 162 9.61 7.08 13.95
C PRO A 162 10.71 6.28 14.66
N ASN A 163 10.70 4.96 14.47
CA ASN A 163 11.77 4.01 14.80
C ASN A 163 12.19 4.00 16.28
N GLN A 164 11.23 4.12 17.21
CA GLN A 164 11.53 4.04 18.64
C GLN A 164 11.78 2.60 19.05
N LYS A 165 12.91 2.34 19.71
CA LYS A 165 13.32 0.98 20.08
C LYS A 165 13.31 0.80 21.59
N LEU A 166 12.76 -0.33 22.02
CA LEU A 166 12.86 -0.85 23.37
C LEU A 166 13.56 -2.21 23.33
N GLY A 167 14.80 -2.24 23.79
CA GLY A 167 15.54 -3.49 23.93
C GLY A 167 15.10 -4.26 25.17
N ILE A 168 14.85 -5.56 25.00
CA ILE A 168 14.70 -6.52 26.10
C ILE A 168 15.98 -7.36 26.12
N PRO A 169 16.89 -7.12 27.08
CA PRO A 169 18.24 -7.72 27.08
C PRO A 169 18.21 -9.23 26.85
N GLY A 170 18.90 -9.68 25.79
CA GLY A 170 19.05 -11.10 25.46
C GLY A 170 17.79 -11.82 24.99
N VAL A 171 16.68 -11.10 24.76
CA VAL A 171 15.36 -11.69 24.45
C VAL A 171 14.80 -11.17 23.13
N ALA A 172 14.56 -9.87 23.03
CA ALA A 172 13.90 -9.27 21.88
C ALA A 172 14.22 -7.77 21.76
N GLU A 173 14.05 -7.23 20.57
CA GLU A 173 13.94 -5.79 20.31
C GLU A 173 12.49 -5.49 19.92
N VAL A 174 11.88 -4.51 20.59
CA VAL A 174 10.55 -4.01 20.24
C VAL A 174 10.69 -2.65 19.61
N THR A 175 10.35 -2.54 18.33
CA THR A 175 10.35 -1.28 17.58
C THR A 175 8.92 -0.78 17.41
N VAL A 176 8.68 0.45 17.84
CA VAL A 176 7.42 1.17 17.70
C VAL A 176 7.55 2.18 16.57
N ASN A 177 6.51 2.29 15.75
CA ASN A 177 6.48 3.17 14.59
C ASN A 177 7.70 2.96 13.68
N GLU A 178 8.01 1.72 13.35
CA GLU A 178 9.08 1.42 12.41
C GLU A 178 8.71 1.99 11.04
N GLN A 179 9.51 2.92 10.55
CA GLN A 179 9.33 3.54 9.23
C GLN A 179 10.57 3.29 8.39
N LEU A 180 10.39 2.57 7.28
CA LEU A 180 11.45 2.19 6.35
C LEU A 180 11.17 2.81 5.00
N GLN A 181 11.97 3.82 4.64
CA GLN A 181 11.99 4.37 3.30
C GLN A 181 12.85 3.45 2.41
N ARG A 182 12.23 2.87 1.39
CA ARG A 182 12.88 1.99 0.42
C ARG A 182 13.53 2.80 -0.70
N TYR A 183 14.48 2.19 -1.40
CA TYR A 183 15.20 2.82 -2.51
C TYR A 183 14.28 3.20 -3.70
N ASP A 184 13.20 2.46 -3.88
CA ASP A 184 12.17 2.73 -4.89
C ASP A 184 11.20 3.86 -4.49
N GLY A 185 11.42 4.51 -3.34
CA GLY A 185 10.56 5.56 -2.82
C GLY A 185 9.32 5.06 -2.07
N THR A 186 9.13 3.75 -1.92
CA THR A 186 8.08 3.17 -1.08
C THR A 186 8.36 3.45 0.40
N LEU A 187 7.33 3.88 1.14
CA LEU A 187 7.38 4.00 2.60
C LEU A 187 6.64 2.82 3.23
N GLU A 188 7.35 2.00 4.00
CA GLU A 188 6.76 0.98 4.87
C GLU A 188 6.64 1.51 6.30
N VAL A 189 5.48 1.30 6.92
CA VAL A 189 5.21 1.65 8.30
C VAL A 189 4.69 0.42 9.04
N THR A 190 5.39 0.00 10.08
CA THR A 190 4.94 -1.03 11.01
C THR A 190 4.73 -0.41 12.39
N ALA A 191 3.51 -0.50 12.92
CA ALA A 191 3.20 0.12 14.21
C ALA A 191 3.93 -0.55 15.37
N LEU A 192 3.95 -1.89 15.40
CA LEU A 192 4.71 -2.66 16.38
C LEU A 192 5.45 -3.81 15.68
N HIS A 193 6.77 -3.78 15.78
CA HIS A 193 7.66 -4.82 15.29
C HIS A 193 8.41 -5.43 16.48
N ILE A 194 8.29 -6.74 16.68
CA ILE A 194 8.99 -7.49 17.72
C ILE A 194 9.96 -8.42 17.01
N LYS A 195 11.26 -8.18 17.21
CA LYS A 195 12.34 -9.01 16.69
C LYS A 195 12.91 -9.85 17.82
N LEU A 196 12.80 -11.17 17.71
CA LEU A 196 13.44 -12.10 18.63
C LEU A 196 14.93 -12.23 18.27
N LEU A 197 15.80 -11.93 19.23
CA LEU A 197 17.23 -11.75 18.97
C LEU A 197 18.02 -13.07 18.87
N GLY A 198 17.43 -14.20 19.30
CA GLY A 198 18.13 -15.48 19.39
C GLY A 198 19.24 -15.51 20.44
N GLY A 199 19.70 -16.71 20.78
CA GLY A 199 20.91 -16.90 21.60
C GLY A 199 20.88 -18.10 22.53
N THR A 200 21.91 -18.94 22.44
CA THR A 200 22.15 -20.09 23.34
C THR A 200 22.66 -19.68 24.71
N ALA A 201 23.21 -18.47 24.86
CA ALA A 201 23.82 -17.99 26.10
C ALA A 201 22.84 -17.37 27.11
N THR A 202 21.65 -16.93 26.67
CA THR A 202 20.68 -16.15 27.48
C THR A 202 19.36 -16.87 27.77
N GLY A 203 19.15 -18.09 27.24
CA GLY A 203 17.84 -18.75 27.30
C GLY A 203 16.78 -18.01 26.47
N ALA A 204 17.16 -17.49 25.30
CA ALA A 204 16.33 -16.65 24.44
C ALA A 204 15.00 -17.33 24.03
N LEU A 205 13.96 -16.53 23.79
CA LEU A 205 12.63 -17.05 23.42
C LEU A 205 12.62 -17.73 22.03
N GLY A 206 13.59 -17.42 21.18
CA GLY A 206 13.62 -17.84 19.79
C GLY A 206 14.29 -16.81 18.88
N THR A 207 14.07 -16.96 17.58
CA THR A 207 14.44 -16.01 16.52
C THR A 207 13.24 -15.68 15.64
N GLY A 208 13.33 -14.58 14.90
CA GLY A 208 12.33 -14.16 13.91
C GLY A 208 11.55 -12.93 14.33
N ASP A 209 10.49 -12.65 13.58
CA ASP A 209 9.81 -11.35 13.59
C ASP A 209 8.30 -11.52 13.76
N VAL A 210 7.72 -10.63 14.55
CA VAL A 210 6.27 -10.44 14.69
C VAL A 210 5.95 -9.00 14.37
N LYS A 211 5.05 -8.77 13.41
CA LYS A 211 4.64 -7.44 12.97
C LYS A 211 3.14 -7.27 13.16
N LEU A 212 2.74 -6.21 13.85
CA LEU A 212 1.34 -5.84 14.04
C LEU A 212 1.09 -4.47 13.39
N ALA A 213 -0.01 -4.43 12.62
CA ALA A 213 -0.44 -3.31 11.78
C ALA A 213 0.71 -2.77 10.91
N SER A 214 0.82 -3.31 9.70
CA SER A 214 1.83 -2.90 8.73
C SER A 214 1.16 -2.41 7.45
N VAL A 215 1.71 -1.34 6.90
CA VAL A 215 1.25 -0.69 5.67
C VAL A 215 2.45 -0.30 4.81
N ALA A 216 2.25 -0.27 3.50
CA ALA A 216 3.21 0.26 2.55
C ALA A 216 2.49 1.15 1.53
N CYS A 217 3.05 2.31 1.25
CA CYS A 217 2.59 3.23 0.22
C CYS A 217 3.73 3.49 -0.75
N GLY A 218 3.48 3.25 -2.03
CA GLY A 218 4.43 3.45 -3.11
C GLY A 218 4.80 4.93 -3.28
N PRO A 219 5.87 5.20 -4.05
CA PRO A 219 6.34 6.55 -4.31
C PRO A 219 5.22 7.41 -4.89
N SER A 220 5.11 8.64 -4.40
CA SER A 220 4.24 9.62 -5.04
C SER A 220 4.88 10.06 -6.36
N LYS A 221 4.11 10.09 -7.45
CA LYS A 221 4.53 10.74 -8.70
C LYS A 221 3.90 12.12 -8.73
N GLU A 222 4.71 13.15 -8.93
CA GLU A 222 4.18 14.48 -9.23
C GLU A 222 3.46 14.41 -10.59
N PRO A 223 2.24 14.97 -10.71
CA PRO A 223 1.55 15.04 -11.99
C PRO A 223 2.46 15.75 -13.01
N ALA A 224 2.65 15.16 -14.18
CA ALA A 224 3.33 15.85 -15.26
C ALA A 224 2.56 17.15 -15.58
N PRO A 225 3.25 18.27 -15.87
CA PRO A 225 2.58 19.49 -16.31
C PRO A 225 1.66 19.18 -17.48
N GLU A 226 0.40 19.61 -17.40
CA GLU A 226 -0.53 19.47 -18.50
C GLU A 226 0.07 20.17 -19.73
N ALA A 227 0.25 19.41 -20.82
CA ALA A 227 0.80 19.99 -22.04
C ALA A 227 -0.12 21.14 -22.48
N PRO A 228 0.45 22.30 -22.90
CA PRO A 228 -0.37 23.41 -23.36
C PRO A 228 -1.31 22.91 -24.47
N PRO A 229 -2.57 23.41 -24.52
CA PRO A 229 -3.50 23.01 -25.54
C PRO A 229 -2.85 23.20 -26.91
N ARG A 230 -2.82 22.12 -27.70
CA ARG A 230 -2.26 22.16 -29.05
C ARG A 230 -3.01 23.26 -29.81
N PRO A 231 -2.33 24.24 -30.43
CA PRO A 231 -2.98 25.25 -31.24
C PRO A 231 -3.90 24.56 -32.25
N GLY A 232 -5.19 24.90 -32.22
CA GLY A 232 -6.19 24.30 -33.07
C GLY A 232 -5.92 24.61 -34.54
N GLY A 233 -5.46 23.61 -35.29
CA GLY A 233 -5.46 23.58 -36.75
C GLY A 233 -4.51 24.58 -37.44
N PRO A 234 -4.23 24.37 -38.74
CA PRO A 234 -3.39 25.27 -39.52
C PRO A 234 -4.19 26.55 -39.79
N GLY A 235 -4.05 27.54 -38.91
CA GLY A 235 -4.14 28.93 -39.35
C GLY A 235 -3.06 29.11 -40.41
N GLN A 236 -3.46 29.13 -41.68
CA GLN A 236 -2.57 29.49 -42.79
C GLN A 236 -1.90 30.81 -42.42
N VAL A 237 -0.60 30.76 -42.13
CA VAL A 237 0.24 31.94 -42.15
C VAL A 237 0.34 32.31 -43.63
N VAL A 238 -0.49 33.25 -44.07
CA VAL A 238 -0.34 33.87 -45.38
C VAL A 238 0.93 34.72 -45.30
N VAL A 239 2.06 34.10 -45.68
CA VAL A 239 3.28 34.85 -45.96
C VAL A 239 3.00 35.62 -47.24
N VAL A 240 2.67 36.90 -47.12
CA VAL A 240 2.68 37.82 -48.26
C VAL A 240 4.15 38.08 -48.61
N PRO A 241 4.65 37.64 -49.77
CA PRO A 241 6.00 37.94 -50.19
C PRO A 241 6.14 39.47 -50.37
N ALA A 242 7.23 40.04 -49.88
CA ALA A 242 7.56 41.43 -50.15
C ALA A 242 7.62 41.66 -51.67
N GLY A 243 6.70 42.47 -52.22
CA GLY A 243 6.61 42.79 -53.65
C GLY A 243 5.33 42.33 -54.37
N ALA A 244 4.35 41.73 -53.68
CA ALA A 244 3.04 41.48 -54.29
C ALA A 244 2.34 42.82 -54.64
N PRO A 245 1.80 43.00 -55.86
CA PRO A 245 1.10 44.21 -56.24
C PRO A 245 -0.13 44.40 -55.36
N GLN A 246 -0.22 45.56 -54.71
CA GLN A 246 -1.42 46.06 -54.06
C GLN A 246 -2.45 46.32 -55.16
N THR A 247 -3.26 45.33 -55.53
CA THR A 247 -4.48 45.59 -56.29
C THR A 247 -5.44 46.25 -55.32
N GLY A 248 -5.41 47.58 -55.34
CA GLY A 248 -6.39 48.43 -54.69
C GLY A 248 -7.80 47.95 -55.05
N ASP A 249 -8.71 48.05 -54.10
CA ASP A 249 -9.66 49.15 -54.22
C ASP A 249 -10.33 49.54 -52.90
N GLY A 250 -9.81 49.13 -51.73
CA GLY A 250 -10.14 49.63 -50.39
C GLY A 250 -11.34 50.58 -50.23
N SER A 251 -12.54 50.13 -50.59
CA SER A 251 -13.75 50.96 -50.60
C SER A 251 -14.82 50.30 -49.74
N LEU A 252 -14.88 50.82 -48.52
CA LEU A 252 -16.06 50.92 -47.71
C LEU A 252 -17.24 51.43 -48.54
N ALA A 253 -18.32 50.66 -48.65
CA ALA A 253 -19.65 51.16 -49.00
C ALA A 253 -20.69 50.30 -48.27
N GLY A 254 -20.89 50.61 -46.98
CA GLY A 254 -22.07 50.24 -46.22
C GLY A 254 -22.94 51.49 -46.04
N ASN A 255 -23.77 51.77 -47.04
CA ASN A 255 -25.10 52.39 -46.95
C ASN A 255 -25.85 52.09 -48.24
#